data_AF-A0A2E8RR22-F1
#
_entry.id   AF-A0A2E8RR22-F1
#
_cell.length_a   1.000
_cell.length_b   1.000
_cell.length_c   1.000
_cell.angle_alpha   90.00
_cell.angle_beta   90.00
_cell.angle_gamma   90.00
#
_symmetry.space_group_name_H-M   'P 1'
#
loop_
_entity.id
_entity.type
_entity.pdbx_description
1 polymer ?
#
loop_
_entity_poly.entity_id
_entity_poly.type
_entity_poly.pdbx_seq_one_letter_code
_entity_poly.pdbx_strand_id
1 'polypeptide(L)'
;MPVELTDVMLEQLEEIGYLIIPEYYTGKQLEEMQAAQRNILPTWSQVKNDPPANRSILVEFPPPEISLLRGIVDHQAWTFGRKWLKTDQIHFRAGCMIARYPGFKGGGIGSDTSGLHLDNGNNSLLP
;
A
#
# COMPACT_ATOMS: atom_id res chain seq x y z
N MET A 1 10.76 7.44 -15.66
CA MET A 1 10.31 8.46 -14.68
C MET A 1 8.89 8.09 -14.31
N PRO A 2 8.49 8.20 -13.04
CA PRO A 2 7.11 7.90 -12.65
C PRO A 2 6.13 8.83 -13.39
N VAL A 3 4.91 8.36 -13.60
CA VAL A 3 3.82 9.12 -14.23
C VAL A 3 3.65 10.46 -13.49
N GLU A 4 3.51 11.55 -14.22
CA GLU A 4 3.29 12.88 -13.65
C GLU A 4 1.89 12.96 -13.03
N LEU A 5 1.82 13.42 -11.78
CA LEU A 5 0.55 13.57 -11.05
C LEU A 5 -0.02 14.97 -11.25
N THR A 6 -1.21 15.06 -11.86
CA THR A 6 -1.81 16.32 -12.32
C THR A 6 -2.94 16.81 -11.42
N ASP A 7 -3.33 18.08 -11.57
CA ASP A 7 -4.46 18.63 -10.79
C ASP A 7 -5.81 18.00 -11.18
N VAL A 8 -5.95 17.48 -12.42
CA VAL A 8 -7.14 16.69 -12.82
C VAL A 8 -7.24 15.40 -11.99
N MET A 9 -6.11 14.76 -11.70
CA MET A 9 -6.10 13.60 -10.81
C MET A 9 -6.46 13.99 -9.37
N LEU A 10 -6.10 15.20 -8.90
CA LEU A 10 -6.53 15.67 -7.58
C LEU A 10 -8.05 15.84 -7.50
N GLU A 11 -8.66 16.42 -8.53
CA GLU A 11 -10.12 16.57 -8.62
C GLU A 11 -10.81 15.20 -8.60
N GLN A 12 -10.30 14.24 -9.36
CA GLN A 12 -10.81 12.87 -9.36
C GLN A 12 -10.65 12.18 -8.00
N LEU A 13 -9.52 12.39 -7.31
CA LEU A 13 -9.30 11.85 -5.96
C LEU A 13 -10.29 12.43 -4.96
N GLU A 14 -10.56 13.74 -5.04
CA GLU A 14 -11.52 14.42 -4.17
C GLU A 14 -12.94 13.90 -4.39
N GLU A 15 -13.33 13.64 -5.63
CA GLU A 15 -14.68 13.16 -5.98
C GLU A 15 -14.90 11.69 -5.58
N ILE A 16 -13.92 10.82 -5.86
CA ILE A 16 -14.09 9.36 -5.79
C ILE A 16 -13.46 8.74 -4.53
N GLY A 17 -12.48 9.44 -3.92
CA GLY A 17 -11.76 8.97 -2.73
C GLY A 17 -10.62 7.99 -3.03
N TYR A 18 -10.34 7.66 -4.30
CA TYR A 18 -9.17 6.88 -4.71
C TYR A 18 -8.72 7.19 -6.13
N LEU A 19 -7.47 6.83 -6.45
CA LEU A 19 -6.90 6.89 -7.81
C LEU A 19 -6.20 5.58 -8.16
N ILE A 20 -6.25 5.21 -9.43
CA ILE A 20 -5.47 4.11 -10.00
C ILE A 20 -4.53 4.72 -11.04
N ILE A 21 -3.23 4.58 -10.79
CA ILE A 21 -2.19 5.17 -11.63
C ILE A 21 -1.43 4.02 -12.29
N PRO A 22 -1.74 3.67 -13.55
CA PRO A 22 -1.07 2.59 -14.22
C PRO A 22 0.43 2.89 -14.35
N GLU A 23 1.25 1.86 -14.20
CA GLU A 23 2.70 1.93 -14.41
C GLU A 23 3.42 2.99 -13.55
N TYR A 24 2.88 3.32 -12.37
CA TYR A 24 3.48 4.31 -11.46
C TYR A 24 4.96 4.02 -11.17
N TYR A 25 5.26 2.77 -10.83
CA TYR A 25 6.62 2.21 -10.87
C TYR A 25 6.73 1.25 -12.04
N THR A 26 7.81 1.40 -12.83
CA THR A 26 8.07 0.58 -14.01
C THR A 26 9.57 0.31 -14.18
N GLY A 27 9.90 -0.59 -15.11
CA GLY A 27 11.26 -0.98 -15.46
C GLY A 27 12.08 -1.48 -14.27
N LYS A 28 13.36 -1.12 -14.26
CA LYS A 28 14.34 -1.61 -13.29
C LYS A 28 13.94 -1.36 -11.84
N GLN A 29 13.33 -0.22 -11.53
CA GLN A 29 12.89 0.08 -10.16
C GLN A 29 11.81 -0.91 -9.69
N LEU A 30 10.83 -1.21 -10.55
CA LEU A 30 9.80 -2.20 -10.26
C LEU A 30 10.42 -3.59 -10.05
N GLU A 31 11.37 -3.98 -10.91
CA GLU A 31 12.09 -5.27 -10.79
C GLU A 31 12.84 -5.39 -9.45
N GLU A 32 13.57 -4.34 -9.06
CA GLU A 32 14.31 -4.27 -7.79
C GLU A 32 13.37 -4.33 -6.58
N MET A 33 12.25 -3.62 -6.61
CA MET A 33 11.24 -3.66 -5.55
C MET A 33 10.57 -5.04 -5.46
N GLN A 34 10.23 -5.68 -6.58
CA GLN A 34 9.67 -7.02 -6.58
C GLN A 34 10.64 -8.07 -6.04
N ALA A 35 11.93 -7.98 -6.40
CA ALA A 35 12.95 -8.87 -5.86
C ALA A 35 13.08 -8.71 -4.33
N ALA A 36 13.16 -7.48 -3.84
CA ALA A 36 13.20 -7.18 -2.42
C ALA A 36 11.95 -7.67 -1.66
N GLN A 37 10.75 -7.50 -2.23
CA GLN A 37 9.53 -8.06 -1.65
C GLN A 37 9.60 -9.58 -1.51
N ARG A 38 10.14 -10.30 -2.50
CA ARG A 38 10.29 -11.76 -2.48
C ARG A 38 11.36 -12.27 -1.51
N ASN A 39 12.34 -11.44 -1.16
CA ASN A 39 13.30 -11.77 -0.10
C ASN A 39 12.64 -11.80 1.28
N ILE A 40 11.59 -11.00 1.48
CA ILE A 40 10.90 -10.86 2.77
C ILE A 40 9.65 -11.74 2.83
N LEU A 41 8.85 -11.76 1.77
CA LEU A 41 7.61 -12.52 1.65
C LEU A 41 7.81 -13.72 0.73
N PRO A 42 7.70 -14.95 1.24
CA PRO A 42 7.95 -16.13 0.42
C PRO A 42 6.90 -16.27 -0.68
N THR A 43 7.32 -16.77 -1.84
CA THR A 43 6.44 -17.06 -2.97
C THR A 43 5.53 -18.25 -2.69
N TRP A 44 4.44 -18.38 -3.44
CA TRP A 44 3.55 -19.54 -3.31
C TRP A 44 4.29 -20.87 -3.52
N SER A 45 5.21 -20.94 -4.48
CA SER A 45 6.01 -22.14 -4.74
C SER A 45 6.81 -22.60 -3.52
N GLN A 46 7.25 -21.68 -2.67
CA GLN A 46 8.02 -21.98 -1.46
C GLN A 46 7.15 -22.49 -0.31
N VAL A 47 5.91 -22.00 -0.19
CA VAL A 47 5.03 -22.32 0.96
C VAL A 47 3.88 -23.28 0.63
N LYS A 48 3.73 -23.74 -0.62
CA LYS A 48 2.56 -24.53 -1.04
C LYS A 48 2.36 -25.84 -0.26
N ASN A 49 3.44 -26.46 0.20
CA ASN A 49 3.41 -27.73 0.94
C ASN A 49 3.15 -27.53 2.44
N ASP A 50 3.45 -26.34 2.96
CA ASP A 50 3.19 -25.95 4.35
C ASP A 50 2.78 -24.45 4.38
N PRO A 51 1.55 -24.16 3.96
CA PRO A 51 1.10 -22.78 3.80
C PRO A 51 0.79 -22.15 5.16
N PRO A 52 0.95 -20.81 5.30
CA PRO A 52 0.58 -20.13 6.54
C PRO A 52 -0.90 -20.35 6.87
N ALA A 53 -1.22 -20.44 8.17
CA ALA A 53 -2.53 -20.84 8.67
C ALA A 53 -3.72 -20.08 8.03
N ASN A 54 -3.61 -18.75 7.93
CA ASN A 54 -4.64 -17.90 7.33
C ASN A 54 -4.46 -17.68 5.82
N ARG A 55 -3.55 -18.44 5.18
CA ARG A 55 -3.11 -18.22 3.78
C ARG A 55 -2.63 -16.78 3.54
N SER A 56 -2.09 -16.14 4.57
CA SER A 56 -1.49 -14.82 4.49
C SER A 56 -0.31 -14.65 5.41
N ILE A 57 0.63 -13.79 5.02
CA ILE A 57 1.73 -13.30 5.85
C ILE A 57 1.68 -11.78 5.82
N LEU A 58 1.87 -11.16 6.98
CA LEU A 58 2.00 -9.73 7.15
C LEU A 58 3.36 -9.44 7.76
N VAL A 59 4.10 -8.52 7.17
CA VAL A 59 5.37 -8.01 7.71
C VAL A 59 5.24 -6.51 7.89
N GLU A 60 5.43 -6.05 9.12
CA GLU A 60 5.30 -4.64 9.49
C GLU A 60 6.46 -3.80 8.95
N PHE A 61 6.20 -2.52 8.72
CA PHE A 61 7.22 -1.52 8.46
C PHE A 61 8.09 -1.27 9.72
N PRO A 62 9.40 -0.97 9.57
CA PRO A 62 10.12 -0.87 8.31
C PRO A 62 10.61 -2.23 7.78
N PRO A 63 10.51 -2.49 6.46
CA PRO A 63 11.19 -3.62 5.87
C PRO A 63 12.72 -3.41 5.92
N PRO A 64 13.53 -4.48 6.01
CA PRO A 64 14.99 -4.38 5.96
C PRO A 64 15.53 -3.94 4.58
N GLU A 65 14.72 -4.00 3.53
CA GLU A 65 15.13 -3.74 2.14
C GLU A 65 15.02 -2.26 1.76
N ILE A 66 16.15 -1.63 1.44
CA ILE A 66 16.24 -0.19 1.13
C ILE A 66 15.45 0.20 -0.13
N SER A 67 15.34 -0.70 -1.12
CA SER A 67 14.56 -0.45 -2.35
C SER A 67 13.08 -0.22 -2.04
N LEU A 68 12.55 -0.89 -1.00
CA LEU A 68 11.17 -0.74 -0.56
C LEU A 68 10.99 0.56 0.23
N LEU A 69 11.94 0.89 1.11
CA LEU A 69 11.93 2.15 1.85
C LEU A 69 11.94 3.37 0.91
N ARG A 70 12.70 3.30 -0.20
CA ARG A 70 12.71 4.36 -1.23
C ARG A 70 11.36 4.56 -1.90
N GLY A 71 10.59 3.50 -2.14
CA GLY A 71 9.23 3.60 -2.68
C GLY A 71 8.24 4.25 -1.70
N ILE A 72 8.50 4.17 -0.39
CA ILE A 72 7.66 4.81 0.64
C ILE A 72 7.89 6.32 0.70
N VAL A 73 9.14 6.77 0.48
CA VAL A 73 9.54 8.19 0.50
C VAL A 73 9.43 8.85 -0.87
N ASP A 74 8.47 8.45 -1.69
CA ASP A 74 8.28 9.01 -3.03
C ASP A 74 7.86 10.48 -2.97
N HIS A 75 8.79 11.37 -3.33
CA HIS A 75 8.58 12.80 -3.26
C HIS A 75 7.46 13.31 -4.16
N GLN A 76 7.18 12.65 -5.29
CA GLN A 76 6.06 13.04 -6.14
C GLN A 76 4.75 12.64 -5.46
N ALA A 77 4.62 11.41 -4.95
CA ALA A 77 3.45 10.98 -4.21
C ALA A 77 3.20 11.86 -2.97
N TRP A 78 4.26 12.22 -2.24
CA TRP A 78 4.16 13.10 -1.07
C TRP A 78 3.71 14.50 -1.44
N THR A 79 4.27 15.08 -2.50
CA THR A 79 3.87 16.42 -2.98
C THR A 79 2.41 16.44 -3.39
N PHE A 80 1.96 15.40 -4.09
CA PHE A 80 0.56 15.24 -4.46
C PHE A 80 -0.35 15.07 -3.23
N GLY A 81 0.04 14.20 -2.27
CA GLY A 81 -0.68 14.01 -1.02
C GLY A 81 -0.78 15.27 -0.18
N ARG A 82 0.27 16.11 -0.14
CA ARG A 82 0.25 17.42 0.53
C ARG A 82 -0.78 18.37 -0.08
N LYS A 83 -0.88 18.42 -1.42
CA LYS A 83 -1.90 19.22 -2.11
C LYS A 83 -3.30 18.76 -1.73
N TRP A 84 -3.54 17.44 -1.76
CA TRP A 84 -4.85 16.87 -1.43
C TRP A 84 -5.25 17.10 0.04
N LEU A 85 -4.35 16.78 0.97
CA LEU A 85 -4.59 16.92 2.42
C LEU A 85 -4.47 18.38 2.92
N LYS A 86 -4.08 19.33 2.06
CA LYS A 86 -3.90 20.75 2.37
C LYS A 86 -2.97 20.98 3.57
N THR A 87 -1.89 20.20 3.64
CA THR A 87 -0.89 20.27 4.71
C THR A 87 0.50 19.95 4.18
N ASP A 88 1.53 20.60 4.72
CA ASP A 88 2.93 20.27 4.42
C ASP A 88 3.44 19.08 5.26
N GLN A 89 2.72 18.73 6.33
CA GLN A 89 3.12 17.74 7.31
C GLN A 89 2.51 16.37 6.97
N ILE A 90 3.33 15.50 6.38
CA ILE A 90 2.99 14.09 6.15
C ILE A 90 3.84 13.24 7.10
N HIS A 91 3.17 12.51 8.00
CA HIS A 91 3.80 11.59 8.93
C HIS A 91 3.48 10.15 8.53
N PHE A 92 4.52 9.37 8.22
CA PHE A 92 4.35 7.95 7.95
C PHE A 92 4.12 7.22 9.29
N ARG A 93 2.88 6.77 9.53
CA ARG A 93 2.48 6.13 10.80
C ARG A 93 2.67 4.62 10.77
N ALA A 94 2.19 3.98 9.71
CA ALA A 94 2.16 2.53 9.61
C ALA A 94 2.20 2.12 8.14
N GLY A 95 2.85 0.97 7.91
CA GLY A 95 2.84 0.28 6.64
C GLY A 95 3.06 -1.20 6.90
N CYS A 96 2.62 -2.04 5.98
CA CYS A 96 2.97 -3.45 5.99
C CYS A 96 3.07 -3.97 4.57
N MET A 97 3.81 -5.06 4.41
CA MET A 97 3.74 -5.88 3.20
C MET A 97 2.88 -7.09 3.51
N ILE A 98 2.05 -7.46 2.54
CA ILE A 98 1.11 -8.56 2.69
C ILE A 98 1.30 -9.53 1.53
N ALA A 99 1.51 -10.80 1.85
CA ALA A 99 1.33 -11.89 0.89
C ALA A 99 -0.01 -12.57 1.17
N ARG A 100 -0.79 -12.80 0.11
CA ARG A 100 -2.01 -13.63 0.14
C ARG A 100 -1.82 -14.79 -0.82
N TYR A 101 -2.08 -16.00 -0.35
CA TYR A 101 -1.85 -17.24 -1.08
C TYR A 101 -3.17 -17.87 -1.56
N PRO A 102 -3.13 -18.78 -2.54
CA PRO A 102 -4.31 -19.54 -2.95
C PRO A 102 -5.05 -20.15 -1.75
N GLY A 103 -6.38 -20.00 -1.77
CA GLY A 103 -7.25 -20.41 -0.66
C GLY A 103 -7.39 -19.36 0.44
N PHE A 104 -6.77 -18.18 0.33
CA PHE A 104 -7.07 -17.04 1.20
C PHE A 104 -8.56 -16.71 1.15
N LYS A 105 -9.17 -16.62 2.34
CA LYS A 105 -10.61 -16.35 2.51
C LYS A 105 -10.89 -14.96 3.11
N GLY A 106 -9.88 -14.10 3.23
CA GLY A 106 -10.05 -12.85 3.97
C GLY A 106 -11.02 -11.84 3.31
N GLY A 107 -11.46 -10.89 4.15
CA GLY A 107 -12.41 -9.80 3.87
C GLY A 107 -13.84 -10.15 4.31
N GLY A 108 -14.54 -9.39 5.16
CA GLY A 108 -14.14 -8.35 6.10
C GLY A 108 -14.97 -8.49 7.39
N ILE A 109 -14.67 -7.71 8.44
CA ILE A 109 -15.57 -7.59 9.60
C ILE A 109 -15.81 -6.12 9.88
N GLY A 110 -16.23 -5.39 8.84
CA GLY A 110 -16.94 -4.13 9.05
C GLY A 110 -17.95 -4.31 10.18
N SER A 111 -18.06 -3.33 11.07
CA SER A 111 -19.01 -3.38 12.18
C SER A 111 -20.47 -3.31 11.72
N ASP A 112 -20.71 -3.17 10.42
CA ASP A 112 -22.01 -3.02 9.80
C ASP A 112 -22.34 -4.17 8.83
N THR A 113 -23.54 -4.10 8.28
CA THR A 113 -24.12 -5.10 7.40
C THR A 113 -23.43 -5.20 6.03
N SER A 114 -22.52 -4.28 5.68
CA SER A 114 -21.76 -4.36 4.44
C SER A 114 -20.61 -5.37 4.51
N GLY A 115 -20.13 -5.67 5.72
CA GLY A 115 -18.94 -6.49 5.93
C GLY A 115 -17.64 -5.84 5.41
N LEU A 116 -17.68 -4.58 4.96
CA LEU A 116 -16.52 -3.83 4.47
C LEU A 116 -15.79 -3.15 5.63
N HIS A 117 -14.46 -3.19 5.61
CA HIS A 117 -13.68 -2.50 6.64
C HIS A 117 -13.57 -1.01 6.32
N LEU A 118 -13.54 -0.17 7.35
CA LEU A 118 -13.16 1.23 7.26
C LEU A 118 -11.77 1.39 7.89
N ASP A 119 -10.79 1.73 7.06
CA ASP A 119 -9.47 2.08 7.56
C ASP A 119 -9.56 3.40 8.35
N ASN A 120 -9.09 3.39 9.59
CA ASN A 120 -9.17 4.50 10.54
C ASN A 120 -10.62 5.00 10.79
N GLY A 121 -11.53 4.07 11.15
CA GLY A 121 -12.96 4.35 11.41
C GLY A 121 -13.31 5.49 12.39
N ASN A 122 -12.30 6.05 13.09
CA ASN A 122 -12.35 7.39 13.65
C ASN A 122 -11.06 8.17 13.27
N ASN A 123 -11.15 8.99 12.22
CA ASN A 123 -10.09 9.93 11.82
C ASN A 123 -10.13 11.23 12.63
N SER A 124 -10.68 11.24 13.86
CA SER A 124 -10.47 12.35 14.81
C SER A 124 -8.99 12.40 15.24
N LEU A 125 -8.14 12.85 14.34
CA LEU A 125 -6.92 13.59 14.66
C LEU A 125 -7.26 15.04 15.05
N LEU A 126 -8.53 15.35 15.28
CA LEU A 126 -9.00 16.56 15.94
C LEU A 126 -8.79 16.42 17.46
N PRO A 127 -8.06 17.34 18.12
CA PRO A 127 -8.71 18.14 19.14
C PRO A 127 -9.88 18.94 18.55
#